data_AF-A0A350PFI4-F1
#
_entry.id   AF-A0A350PFI4-F1
#
_cell.length_a   1.000
_cell.length_b   1.000
_cell.length_c   1.000
_cell.angle_alpha   90.00
_cell.angle_beta   90.00
_cell.angle_gamma   90.00
#
_symmetry.space_group_name_H-M   'P 1'
#
loop_
_entity.id
_entity.type
_entity.pdbx_description
1 polymer ?
#
loop_
_entity_poly.entity_id
_entity_poly.type
_entity_poly.pdbx_seq_one_letter_code
_entity_poly.pdbx_strand_id
1 'polypeptide(L)' 'AFGIGFLALFLLWSGQALYIHLANDGILSTRIAEMLGVGSPILVVLITGIVGGLVSGLAVLSGGLVKDGLNKESKN' A
#
# COMPACT_ATOMS: atom_id res chain seq x y z
N ALA A 1 14.45 -1.68 5.84
CA ALA A 1 13.79 -2.48 4.78
C ALA A 1 12.28 -2.23 4.78
N PHE A 2 11.54 -2.62 5.83
CA PHE A 2 10.08 -2.46 5.91
C PHE A 2 9.58 -1.02 5.68
N GLY A 3 10.07 -0.03 6.44
CA GLY A 3 9.52 1.33 6.38
C GLY A 3 9.64 1.99 5.00
N ILE A 4 10.72 1.72 4.27
CA ILE A 4 10.92 2.22 2.90
C ILE A 4 9.94 1.53 1.94
N GLY A 5 9.78 0.20 2.03
CA GLY A 5 8.78 -0.53 1.25
C GLY A 5 7.36 -0.04 1.52
N PHE A 6 7.03 0.13 2.80
CA PHE A 6 5.74 0.66 3.22
C PHE A 6 5.46 2.02 2.61
N LEU A 7 6.35 2.99 2.80
CA LEU A 7 6.16 4.35 2.30
C LEU A 7 6.11 4.41 0.77
N ALA A 8 6.91 3.59 0.08
CA ALA A 8 6.93 3.56 -1.38
C ALA A 8 5.54 3.24 -1.96
N LEU A 9 4.93 2.15 -1.51
CA LEU A 9 3.64 1.71 -2.05
C LEU A 9 2.46 2.42 -1.40
N PHE A 10 2.57 2.84 -0.13
CA PHE A 10 1.57 3.70 0.51
C PHE A 10 1.38 5.00 -0.27
N LEU A 11 2.47 5.71 -0.59
CA LEU A 11 2.41 6.98 -1.31
C LEU A 11 1.95 6.78 -2.76
N LEU A 12 2.45 5.74 -3.44
CA LEU A 12 2.06 5.43 -4.82
C LEU A 12 0.55 5.13 -4.92
N TRP A 13 0.04 4.21 -4.10
CA TRP A 13 -1.36 3.81 -4.17
C TRP A 13 -2.30 4.88 -3.60
N SER A 14 -1.93 5.57 -2.52
CA SER A 14 -2.74 6.71 -2.04
C SER A 14 -2.81 7.80 -3.09
N GLY A 15 -1.68 8.16 -3.71
CA GLY A 15 -1.64 9.16 -4.77
C GLY A 15 -2.45 8.75 -6.00
N GLN A 16 -2.32 7.50 -6.44
CA GLN A 16 -3.08 6.98 -7.57
C GLN A 16 -4.58 6.91 -7.24
N ALA A 17 -4.96 6.45 -6.05
CA ALA A 17 -6.36 6.38 -5.64
C ALA A 17 -6.97 7.79 -5.48
N LEU A 18 -6.21 8.74 -4.95
CA LEU A 18 -6.61 10.15 -4.88
C LEU A 18 -6.77 10.74 -6.29
N TYR A 19 -5.87 10.43 -7.21
CA TYR A 19 -5.98 10.86 -8.61
C TYR A 19 -7.28 10.34 -9.25
N ILE A 20 -7.59 9.05 -9.08
CA ILE A 20 -8.86 8.47 -9.59
C ILE A 20 -10.07 9.11 -8.91
N HIS A 21 -10.00 9.35 -7.60
CA HIS A 21 -11.04 10.02 -6.84
C HIS A 21 -11.34 11.41 -7.43
N LEU A 22 -10.32 12.25 -7.61
CA LEU A 22 -10.44 13.59 -8.19
C LEU A 22 -10.93 13.55 -9.65
N ALA A 23 -10.42 12.62 -10.46
CA ALA A 23 -10.79 12.49 -11.87
C ALA A 23 -12.25 12.04 -12.10
N ASN A 24 -12.89 11.46 -11.08
CA ASN A 24 -14.26 10.97 -11.14
C ASN A 24 -15.21 11.73 -10.20
N ASP A 25 -14.82 12.90 -9.71
CA ASP A 25 -15.58 13.67 -8.70
C ASP A 25 -16.01 12.83 -7.48
N GLY A 26 -15.21 11.82 -7.14
CA GLY A 26 -15.43 10.93 -6.00
C GLY A 26 -16.54 9.90 -6.16
N ILE A 27 -17.20 9.76 -7.31
CA ILE A 27 -18.34 8.84 -7.51
C ILE A 27 -17.98 7.39 -7.11
N LEU A 28 -16.88 6.87 -7.66
CA LEU A 28 -16.41 5.50 -7.42
C LEU A 28 -16.10 5.23 -5.95
N SER A 29 -15.31 6.11 -5.33
CA SER A 29 -14.96 5.99 -3.92
C SER A 29 -16.18 6.12 -3.01
N THR A 30 -17.19 6.92 -3.38
CA THR A 30 -18.46 7.01 -2.63
C THR A 30 -19.22 5.68 -2.68
N ARG A 31 -19.32 5.05 -3.85
CA ARG A 31 -19.94 3.72 -3.97
C ARG A 31 -19.20 2.67 -3.14
N ILE A 32 -17.87 2.67 -3.18
CA ILE A 32 -17.08 1.74 -2.38
C ILE A 32 -17.26 2.03 -0.88
N ALA A 33 -17.31 3.31 -0.50
CA ALA A 33 -17.53 3.73 0.88
C ALA A 33 -18.91 3.25 1.39
N GLU A 34 -19.97 3.40 0.59
CA GLU A 34 -21.31 2.86 0.87
C GLU A 34 -21.29 1.33 1.02
N MET A 35 -20.67 0.62 0.08
CA MET A 35 -20.59 -0.85 0.09
C MET A 35 -19.82 -1.41 1.30
N LEU A 36 -18.77 -0.71 1.73
CA LEU A 36 -17.97 -1.09 2.90
C LEU A 36 -18.56 -0.57 4.22
N GLY A 37 -19.63 0.23 4.18
CA GLY A 37 -20.19 0.90 5.35
C GLY A 37 -19.26 1.96 5.96
N VAL A 38 -18.34 2.49 5.16
CA VAL A 38 -17.34 3.48 5.56
C VAL A 38 -17.90 4.86 5.22
N GLY A 39 -18.15 5.72 6.20
CA GLY A 39 -18.90 6.97 6.00
C GLY A 39 -18.22 8.05 5.16
N SER A 40 -16.98 7.83 4.69
CA SER A 40 -16.25 8.82 3.89
C SER A 40 -15.49 8.18 2.72
N PRO A 41 -15.63 8.72 1.48
CA PRO A 41 -14.86 8.29 0.32
C PRO A 41 -13.34 8.44 0.49
N ILE A 42 -12.91 9.42 1.30
CA ILE A 42 -11.49 9.66 1.56
C ILE A 42 -10.86 8.54 2.39
N LEU A 43 -11.66 7.90 3.25
CA LEU A 43 -11.20 6.75 4.04
C LEU A 43 -10.93 5.56 3.13
N VAL A 44 -11.67 5.39 2.04
CA VAL A 44 -11.39 4.35 1.04
C VAL A 44 -10.01 4.55 0.44
N VAL A 45 -9.66 5.78 0.05
CA VAL A 45 -8.33 6.12 -0.50
C VAL A 45 -7.22 5.81 0.51
N LEU A 46 -7.41 6.18 1.78
CA LEU A 46 -6.44 5.89 2.85
C LEU A 46 -6.31 4.40 3.12
N ILE A 47 -7.42 3.65 3.18
CA ILE A 47 -7.41 2.21 3.37
C ILE A 47 -6.65 1.52 2.22
N THR A 48 -6.91 1.92 0.96
CA THR A 48 -6.17 1.42 -0.19
C THR A 48 -4.66 1.65 -0.02
N GLY A 49 -4.26 2.87 0.34
CA GLY A 49 -2.86 3.20 0.61
C GLY A 49 -2.24 2.33 1.71
N ILE A 50 -2.91 2.20 2.85
CA ILE A 50 -2.44 1.41 4.01
C ILE A 50 -2.25 -0.05 3.62
N VAL A 51 -3.22 -0.65 2.92
CA VAL A 51 -3.12 -2.04 2.46
C VAL A 51 -1.91 -2.22 1.54
N GLY A 52 -1.71 -1.32 0.56
CA GLY A 52 -0.55 -1.37 -0.33
C GLY A 52 0.78 -1.22 0.42
N GLY A 53 0.84 -0.27 1.36
CA GLY A 53 2.02 -0.07 2.20
C GLY A 53 2.36 -1.29 3.02
N LEU A 54 1.39 -1.90 3.70
CA LEU A 54 1.62 -3.11 4.51
C LEU A 54 2.14 -4.27 3.66
N VAL A 55 1.52 -4.51 2.49
CA VAL A 55 1.94 -5.57 1.56
C VAL A 55 3.39 -5.36 1.12
N SER A 56 3.75 -4.14 0.71
CA SER A 56 5.10 -3.82 0.26
C SER A 56 6.13 -3.86 1.37
N GLY A 57 5.81 -3.32 2.55
CA GLY A 57 6.69 -3.31 3.69
C GLY A 57 7.10 -4.74 4.07
N LEU A 58 6.12 -5.65 4.13
CA LEU A 58 6.37 -7.06 4.41
C LEU A 58 7.16 -7.73 3.28
N ALA A 59 6.83 -7.46 2.01
CA ALA A 59 7.57 -8.02 0.87
C ALA A 59 9.05 -7.62 0.87
N VAL A 60 9.35 -6.34 1.09
CA VAL A 60 10.74 -5.82 1.13
C VAL A 60 11.50 -6.37 2.34
N LEU A 61 10.83 -6.52 3.50
CA LEU A 61 11.44 -7.15 4.67
C LEU A 61 11.79 -8.61 4.39
N SER A 62 10.84 -9.41 3.91
CA SER A 62 11.04 -10.83 3.60
C SER A 62 12.12 -11.04 2.55
N GLY A 63 12.12 -10.25 1.46
CA GLY A 63 13.17 -10.31 0.44
C GLY A 63 14.56 -9.96 0.99
N GLY A 64 14.64 -8.99 1.91
CA GLY A 64 15.88 -8.66 2.62
C GLY A 64 16.40 -9.82 3.47
N LEU A 65 15.53 -10.45 4.26
CA LEU A 65 15.91 -11.59 5.10
C LEU A 65 16.40 -12.79 4.27
N VAL A 66 15.75 -13.08 3.14
CA VAL A 66 16.18 -14.15 2.22
C VAL A 66 17.55 -13.83 1.63
N LYS A 67 17.77 -12.59 1.19
CA LYS A 67 19.07 -12.14 0.66
C LYS A 67 20.19 -12.29 1.70
N ASP A 68 19.93 -11.91 2.94
CA ASP A 68 20.92 -12.00 4.02
C ASP A 68 21.25 -13.45 4.37
N GLY A 69 20.24 -14.34 4.36
CA GLY A 69 20.44 -15.79 4.54
C GLY A 69 21.30 -16.40 3.44
N LEU A 70 21.05 -16.07 2.17
CA LEU A 70 21.84 -16.55 1.03
C LEU A 70 23.29 -16.06 1.07
N ASN A 71 23.51 -14.80 1.48
CA ASN A 71 24.86 -14.24 1.63
C ASN A 71 25.67 -14.90 2.74
N LYS A 72 25.01 -15.50 3.74
CA LYS A 72 25.66 -16.18 4.86
C LYS A 72 26.17 -17.56 4.46
N GLU A 73 25.40 -18.31 3.67
CA GLU A 73 25.80 -19.62 3.14
C GLU A 73 26.98 -19.52 2.15
N SER A 74 27.03 -18.47 1.31
CA SER A 74 28.14 -18.27 0.37
C SER A 74 29.49 -17.95 1.03
N LYS A 75 29.51 -17.61 2.32
CA LYS A 75 30.73 -17.23 3.06
C LYS A 75 31.27 -18.34 3.97
N ASN A 76 30.56 -19.46 4.10
CA ASN A 76 31.01 -20.67 4.80
C ASN A 76 31.52 -21.71 3.80
#